data_AF-A0A7W6B6D9-F1
#
_entry.id   AF-A0A7W6B6D9-F1
#
_cell.length_a   1.000
_cell.length_b   1.000
_cell.length_c   1.000
_cell.angle_alpha   90.00
_cell.angle_beta   90.00
_cell.angle_gamma   90.00
#
_symmetry.space_group_name_H-M   'P 1'
#
loop_
_entity.id
_entity.type
_entity.pdbx_description
1 polymer ?
#
loop_
_entity_poly.entity_id
_entity_poly.type
_entity_poly.pdbx_seq_one_letter_code
_entity_poly.pdbx_strand_id
1 'polypeptide(L)'
;MSICLRILKDRAEAEEALQEVYISIWQRAGSFSAASGAPSVWLAAIARNRAIDMLRARKPIADELDSAYDLADSAPDPEKQTVTKDEGRRIDTCMEELEADRAVAVKRAYVEGLSYQELADQFGVPLNTMRTWLRRSLLKLRECMER
;
A
#
# COMPACT_ATOMS: atom_id res chain seq x y z
N MET A 1 5.19 0.29 13.04
CA MET A 1 6.38 1.04 12.59
C MET A 1 6.79 0.70 11.15
N SER A 2 7.10 -0.57 10.83
CA SER A 2 7.62 -0.96 9.50
C SER A 2 6.83 -0.43 8.29
N ILE A 3 5.48 -0.48 8.32
CA ILE A 3 4.62 0.02 7.23
C ILE A 3 4.79 1.53 7.02
N CYS A 4 4.70 2.33 8.09
CA CYS A 4 4.83 3.78 8.02
C CYS A 4 6.23 4.19 7.55
N LEU A 5 7.27 3.56 8.10
CA LEU A 5 8.67 3.83 7.73
C LEU A 5 8.94 3.53 6.26
N ARG A 6 8.39 2.44 5.73
CA ARG A 6 8.58 2.06 4.32
C ARG A 6 7.91 3.04 3.34
N ILE A 7 6.83 3.68 3.76
CA ILE A 7 6.06 4.63 2.93
C ILE A 7 6.65 6.04 3.03
N LEU A 8 6.88 6.53 4.25
CA LEU A 8 7.32 7.91 4.49
C LEU A 8 8.82 8.11 4.26
N LYS A 9 9.62 7.04 4.41
CA LYS A 9 11.09 7.07 4.32
C LYS A 9 11.77 8.10 5.25
N ASP A 10 11.03 8.63 6.21
CA ASP A 10 11.50 9.50 7.28
C ASP A 10 11.10 8.90 8.62
N ARG A 11 12.04 8.82 9.56
CA ARG A 11 11.80 8.18 10.85
C ARG A 11 10.88 9.00 11.74
N ALA A 12 11.05 10.32 11.78
CA ALA A 12 10.25 11.20 12.64
C ALA A 12 8.80 11.22 12.16
N GLU A 13 8.57 11.39 10.86
CA GLU A 13 7.23 11.32 10.28
C GLU A 13 6.61 9.93 10.49
N ALA A 14 7.38 8.85 10.38
CA ALA A 14 6.88 7.51 10.63
C ALA A 14 6.47 7.27 12.10
N GLU A 15 7.17 7.89 13.06
CA GLU A 15 6.83 7.84 14.48
C GLU A 15 5.55 8.64 14.75
N GLU A 16 5.41 9.82 14.15
CA GLU A 16 4.20 10.64 14.21
C GLU A 16 2.99 9.90 13.60
N ALA A 17 3.14 9.35 12.39
CA ALA A 17 2.14 8.53 11.74
C ALA A 17 1.71 7.34 12.61
N LEU A 18 2.67 6.70 13.31
CA LEU A 18 2.39 5.56 14.16
C LEU A 18 1.54 5.95 15.39
N GLN A 19 1.84 7.08 16.03
CA GLN A 19 1.04 7.58 17.16
C GLN A 19 -0.40 7.82 16.74
N GLU A 20 -0.56 8.50 15.61
CA GLU A 20 -1.83 8.80 14.98
C GLU A 20 -2.65 7.54 14.59
N VAL A 21 -1.95 6.50 14.12
CA VAL A 21 -2.54 5.19 13.83
C VAL A 21 -3.06 4.52 15.10
N TYR A 22 -2.29 4.51 16.19
CA TYR A 22 -2.74 3.94 17.46
C TYR A 22 -3.99 4.63 18.01
N ILE A 23 -4.05 5.97 17.94
CA ILE A 23 -5.24 6.74 18.32
C ILE A 23 -6.43 6.32 17.45
N SER A 24 -6.23 6.23 16.13
CA SER A 24 -7.30 5.82 15.21
C SER A 24 -7.79 4.39 15.48
N ILE A 25 -6.88 3.47 15.85
CA ILE A 25 -7.24 2.09 16.21
C ILE A 25 -8.09 2.08 17.46
N TRP A 26 -7.66 2.80 18.51
CA TRP A 26 -8.41 2.89 19.76
C TRP A 26 -9.83 3.39 19.54
N GLN A 27 -9.98 4.46 18.75
CA GLN A 27 -11.29 5.05 18.44
C GLN A 27 -12.18 4.13 17.59
N ARG A 28 -11.58 3.30 16.72
CA ARG A 28 -12.31 2.47 15.74
C ARG A 28 -12.35 0.99 16.10
N ALA A 29 -11.84 0.58 17.25
CA ALA A 29 -11.72 -0.82 17.63
C ALA A 29 -13.07 -1.57 17.57
N GLY A 30 -14.16 -0.91 17.99
CA GLY A 30 -15.52 -1.46 17.93
C GLY A 30 -16.10 -1.63 16.53
N SER A 31 -15.47 -1.05 15.50
CA SER A 31 -15.87 -1.22 14.08
C SER A 31 -15.19 -2.39 13.39
N PHE A 32 -14.22 -3.05 14.05
CA PHE A 32 -13.58 -4.22 13.48
C PHE A 32 -14.57 -5.40 13.39
N SER A 33 -14.61 -6.04 12.23
CA SER A 33 -15.39 -7.25 12.00
C SER A 33 -14.48 -8.35 11.49
N ALA A 34 -14.51 -9.51 12.15
CA ALA A 34 -13.76 -10.69 11.74
C ALA A 34 -14.14 -11.18 10.32
N ALA A 35 -15.34 -10.84 9.84
CA ALA A 35 -15.77 -11.12 8.47
C ALA A 35 -14.98 -10.33 7.41
N SER A 36 -14.29 -9.24 7.80
CA SER A 36 -13.49 -8.40 6.91
C SER A 36 -12.03 -8.84 6.79
N GLY A 37 -11.65 -9.94 7.46
CA GLY A 37 -10.30 -10.51 7.43
C GLY A 37 -9.57 -10.46 8.77
N ALA A 38 -8.29 -10.86 8.76
CA ALA A 38 -7.48 -10.90 9.96
C ALA A 38 -7.26 -9.49 10.57
N PRO A 39 -7.21 -9.37 11.91
CA PRO A 39 -6.95 -8.09 12.57
C PRO A 39 -5.66 -7.40 12.08
N SER A 40 -4.62 -8.18 11.77
CA SER A 40 -3.35 -7.67 11.23
C SER A 40 -3.53 -6.94 9.90
N VAL A 41 -4.43 -7.41 9.03
CA VAL A 41 -4.74 -6.79 7.73
C VAL A 41 -5.46 -5.45 7.93
N TRP A 42 -6.40 -5.41 8.87
CA TRP A 42 -7.12 -4.18 9.21
C TRP A 42 -6.19 -3.12 9.80
N LEU A 43 -5.32 -3.50 10.74
CA LEU A 43 -4.29 -2.63 11.32
C LEU A 43 -3.31 -2.12 10.25
N ALA A 44 -2.87 -3.00 9.34
CA ALA A 44 -1.99 -2.64 8.25
C ALA A 44 -2.64 -1.63 7.30
N ALA A 45 -3.93 -1.78 7.01
CA ALA A 45 -4.68 -0.83 6.18
C ALA A 45 -4.78 0.56 6.83
N ILE A 46 -5.04 0.64 8.14
CA ILE A 46 -5.05 1.91 8.88
C ILE A 46 -3.67 2.58 8.82
N ALA A 47 -2.61 1.83 9.11
CA ALA A 47 -1.23 2.33 9.07
C ALA A 47 -0.83 2.85 7.69
N ARG A 48 -1.14 2.06 6.66
CA ARG A 48 -0.86 2.41 5.27
C ARG A 48 -1.60 3.67 4.84
N ASN A 49 -2.90 3.76 5.12
CA ASN A 49 -3.70 4.92 4.73
C ASN A 49 -3.16 6.19 5.40
N ARG A 50 -2.84 6.14 6.70
CA ARG A 50 -2.27 7.30 7.40
C ARG A 50 -0.95 7.76 6.80
N ALA A 51 -0.03 6.83 6.57
CA ALA A 51 1.28 7.17 6.00
C ALA A 51 1.17 7.76 4.60
N ILE A 52 0.23 7.27 3.78
CA ILE A 52 -0.04 7.81 2.45
C ILE A 52 -0.68 9.19 2.55
N ASP A 53 -1.62 9.40 3.47
CA ASP A 53 -2.26 10.70 3.66
C ASP A 53 -1.23 11.76 4.06
N MET A 54 -0.30 11.43 4.97
CA MET A 54 0.84 12.29 5.31
C MET A 54 1.77 12.54 4.13
N LEU A 55 2.13 11.49 3.37
CA LEU A 55 2.96 11.61 2.17
C LEU A 55 2.31 12.51 1.10
N ARG A 56 0.98 12.52 0.99
CA ARG A 56 0.25 13.41 0.07
C ARG A 56 0.14 14.84 0.58
N ALA A 57 0.03 15.04 1.90
CA ALA A 57 0.01 16.36 2.51
C ALA A 57 1.33 17.13 2.29
N ARG A 58 2.41 16.43 1.95
CA ARG A 58 3.74 16.95 1.57
C ARG A 58 3.80 17.76 0.25
N LYS A 59 2.69 17.97 -0.49
CA LYS A 59 2.63 18.46 -1.90
C LYS A 59 3.42 19.76 -2.24
N PRO A 60 3.65 20.01 -3.56
CA PRO A 60 4.95 20.16 -4.21
C PRO A 60 5.54 21.56 -4.02
N ILE A 61 6.37 21.77 -3.01
CA ILE A 61 7.23 22.95 -2.89
C ILE A 61 8.66 22.45 -2.75
N ALA A 62 9.16 21.81 -3.83
CA ALA A 62 10.57 21.63 -4.15
C ALA A 62 10.66 20.62 -5.30
N ASP A 63 10.58 21.12 -6.54
CA ASP A 63 11.63 20.73 -7.48
C ASP A 63 12.96 21.14 -6.84
N GLU A 64 13.99 20.31 -6.99
CA GLU A 64 15.29 20.37 -6.31
C GLU A 64 15.31 19.68 -4.93
N LEU A 65 15.61 18.39 -4.92
CA LEU A 65 16.99 17.96 -4.70
C LEU A 65 17.10 16.43 -4.83
N ASP A 66 17.87 16.06 -5.85
CA ASP A 66 18.61 14.83 -5.99
C ASP A 66 19.29 14.42 -4.67
N SER A 67 19.05 13.18 -4.24
CA SER A 67 20.13 12.31 -3.76
C SER A 67 19.57 10.94 -3.41
N ALA A 68 20.07 9.93 -4.14
CA ALA A 68 20.09 8.55 -3.73
C ALA A 68 20.57 8.40 -2.28
N TYR A 69 19.79 7.73 -1.43
CA TYR A 69 20.31 7.18 -0.19
C TYR A 69 19.76 5.78 0.08
N ASP A 70 20.73 4.92 0.39
CA ASP A 70 20.72 3.47 0.33
C ASP A 70 19.69 2.77 1.20
N LEU A 71 19.24 1.65 0.66
CA LEU A 71 18.44 0.63 1.31
C LEU A 71 19.26 -0.05 2.42
N ALA A 72 19.06 0.36 3.67
CA ALA A 72 19.53 -0.42 4.81
C ALA A 72 18.60 -1.61 5.06
N ASP A 73 18.93 -2.74 4.44
CA ASP A 73 18.35 -4.06 4.72
C ASP A 73 18.57 -4.43 6.19
N SER A 74 17.50 -4.40 6.98
CA SER A 74 17.47 -5.13 8.25
C SER A 74 17.10 -6.57 7.94
N ALA A 75 18.12 -7.40 7.69
CA ALA A 75 17.97 -8.79 7.28
C ALA A 75 17.05 -9.59 8.24
N PRO A 76 15.87 -10.05 7.79
CA PRO A 76 15.08 -11.04 8.51
C PRO A 76 15.61 -12.45 8.19
N ASP A 77 15.44 -13.34 9.16
CA ASP A 77 15.59 -14.80 9.15
C ASP A 77 15.62 -15.47 7.74
N PRO A 78 16.64 -16.28 7.38
CA PRO A 78 16.80 -16.86 6.04
C PRO A 78 15.60 -17.65 5.53
N GLU A 79 14.87 -18.32 6.42
CA GLU A 79 13.67 -19.10 6.05
C GLU A 79 12.51 -18.18 5.63
N LYS A 80 12.36 -17.02 6.29
CA LYS A 80 11.35 -16.01 5.92
C LYS A 80 11.69 -15.35 4.58
N GLN A 81 12.96 -15.25 4.21
CA GLN A 81 13.35 -14.71 2.91
C GLN A 81 12.91 -15.60 1.75
N THR A 82 13.00 -16.92 1.88
CA THR A 82 12.61 -17.85 0.81
C THR A 82 11.09 -17.82 0.59
N VAL A 83 10.31 -17.87 1.67
CA VAL A 83 8.83 -17.78 1.59
C VAL A 83 8.38 -16.43 1.04
N THR A 84 8.98 -15.33 1.49
CA THR A 84 8.64 -13.97 1.00
C THR A 84 9.01 -13.78 -0.48
N LYS A 85 10.12 -14.37 -0.94
CA LYS A 85 10.54 -14.32 -2.35
C LYS A 85 9.62 -15.14 -3.25
N ASP A 86 9.14 -16.29 -2.79
CA ASP A 86 8.17 -17.12 -3.52
C ASP A 86 6.79 -16.46 -3.60
N GLU A 87 6.29 -15.87 -2.51
CA GLU A 87 5.04 -15.11 -2.53
C GLU A 87 5.14 -13.87 -3.43
N GLY A 88 6.28 -13.16 -3.40
CA GLY A 88 6.57 -12.02 -4.27
C GLY A 88 6.52 -12.40 -5.75
N ARG A 89 7.14 -13.53 -6.12
CA ARG A 89 7.11 -14.01 -7.51
C ARG A 89 5.70 -14.42 -7.95
N ARG A 90 4.93 -15.07 -7.06
CA ARG A 90 3.53 -15.46 -7.36
C ARG A 90 2.65 -14.24 -7.62
N ILE A 91 2.76 -13.18 -6.81
CA ILE A 91 1.97 -11.97 -7.04
C ILE A 91 2.39 -11.26 -8.32
N ASP A 92 3.69 -11.24 -8.67
CA ASP A 92 4.16 -10.67 -9.94
C ASP A 92 3.57 -11.41 -11.15
N THR A 93 3.56 -12.75 -11.14
CA THR A 93 2.90 -13.56 -12.18
C THR A 93 1.40 -13.30 -12.24
N CYS A 94 0.71 -13.21 -11.10
CA CYS A 94 -0.73 -12.89 -11.09
C CYS A 94 -1.03 -11.47 -11.59
N MET A 95 -0.10 -10.51 -11.40
CA MET A 95 -0.21 -9.16 -11.94
C MET A 95 -0.12 -9.15 -13.47
N GLU A 96 0.63 -10.07 -14.08
CA GLU A 96 0.70 -10.24 -15.54
C GLU A 96 -0.61 -10.77 -16.14
N GLU A 97 -1.47 -11.44 -15.36
CA GLU A 97 -2.79 -11.88 -15.82
C GLU A 97 -3.82 -10.73 -15.90
N LEU A 98 -3.53 -9.56 -15.32
CA LEU A 98 -4.40 -8.39 -15.41
C LEU A 98 -4.23 -7.67 -16.75
N GLU A 99 -5.25 -6.92 -17.16
CA GLU A 99 -5.09 -5.93 -18.22
C GLU A 99 -4.00 -4.92 -17.82
N ALA A 100 -3.12 -4.53 -18.75
CA ALA A 100 -1.94 -3.71 -18.47
C ALA A 100 -2.26 -2.44 -17.67
N ASP A 101 -3.30 -1.70 -18.07
CA ASP A 101 -3.73 -0.48 -17.37
C ASP A 101 -4.18 -0.76 -15.93
N ARG A 102 -4.82 -1.91 -15.69
CA ARG A 102 -5.27 -2.32 -14.36
C ARG A 102 -4.11 -2.78 -13.49
N ALA A 103 -3.14 -3.49 -14.06
CA ALA A 103 -1.91 -3.86 -13.36
C ALA A 103 -1.13 -2.60 -12.92
N VAL A 104 -0.98 -1.63 -13.83
CA VAL A 104 -0.35 -0.33 -13.51
C VAL A 104 -1.14 0.40 -12.45
N ALA A 105 -2.47 0.51 -12.57
CA ALA A 105 -3.31 1.17 -11.57
C ALA A 105 -3.19 0.53 -10.19
N VAL A 106 -3.16 -0.81 -10.10
CA VAL A 106 -2.95 -1.54 -8.84
C VAL A 106 -1.56 -1.25 -8.28
N LYS A 107 -0.51 -1.33 -9.09
CA LYS A 107 0.86 -1.03 -8.65
C LYS A 107 0.96 0.41 -8.13
N ARG A 108 0.44 1.38 -8.86
CA ARG A 108 0.46 2.79 -8.45
C ARG A 108 -0.36 3.05 -7.20
N ALA A 109 -1.53 2.42 -7.06
CA ALA A 109 -2.37 2.53 -5.88
C ALA A 109 -1.72 1.91 -4.63
N TYR A 110 -1.14 0.71 -4.76
CA TYR A 110 -0.74 -0.13 -3.63
C TYR A 110 0.76 -0.05 -3.29
N VAL A 111 1.62 0.19 -4.29
CA VAL A 111 3.07 0.32 -4.15
C VAL A 111 3.50 1.78 -4.11
N GLU A 112 3.04 2.60 -5.06
CA GLU A 112 3.47 4.01 -5.18
C GLU A 112 2.60 4.98 -4.35
N GLY A 113 1.45 4.52 -3.83
CA GLY A 113 0.62 5.28 -2.90
C GLY A 113 -0.32 6.31 -3.53
N LEU A 114 -0.51 6.30 -4.85
CA LEU A 114 -1.43 7.25 -5.51
C LEU A 114 -2.87 7.10 -5.03
N SER A 115 -3.59 8.22 -4.95
CA SER A 115 -5.01 8.24 -4.61
C SER A 115 -5.86 7.71 -5.75
N TYR A 116 -7.05 7.24 -5.41
CA TYR A 116 -8.02 6.83 -6.42
C TYR A 116 -8.44 8.01 -7.31
N GLN A 117 -8.34 9.25 -6.81
CA GLN A 117 -8.58 10.45 -7.60
C GLN A 117 -7.43 10.72 -8.58
N GLU A 118 -6.18 10.70 -8.12
CA GLU A 118 -5.01 10.88 -8.99
C GLU A 118 -4.94 9.81 -10.09
N LEU A 119 -5.31 8.57 -9.76
CA LEU A 119 -5.43 7.50 -10.75
C LEU A 119 -6.60 7.75 -11.71
N ALA A 120 -7.77 8.16 -11.21
CA ALA A 120 -8.91 8.49 -12.04
C ALA A 120 -8.55 9.58 -13.07
N ASP A 121 -7.88 10.64 -12.62
CA ASP A 121 -7.43 11.74 -13.46
C ASP A 121 -6.37 11.28 -14.48
N GLN A 122 -5.38 10.49 -14.05
CA GLN A 122 -4.31 9.98 -14.90
C GLN A 122 -4.80 9.04 -15.99
N PHE A 123 -5.78 8.18 -15.68
CA PHE A 123 -6.35 7.23 -16.63
C PHE A 123 -7.57 7.79 -17.38
N GLY A 124 -7.98 9.04 -17.10
CA GLY A 124 -9.11 9.69 -17.76
C GLY A 124 -10.46 9.01 -17.49
N VAL A 125 -10.64 8.39 -16.33
CA VAL A 125 -11.86 7.66 -15.95
C VAL A 125 -12.52 8.28 -14.70
N PRO A 126 -13.85 8.17 -14.54
CA PRO A 126 -14.51 8.62 -13.31
C PRO A 126 -13.98 7.92 -12.05
N LEU A 127 -13.96 8.60 -10.89
CA LEU A 127 -13.51 8.05 -9.61
C LEU A 127 -14.20 6.71 -9.25
N ASN A 128 -15.52 6.61 -9.50
CA ASN A 128 -16.28 5.38 -9.24
C ASN A 128 -15.85 4.23 -10.16
N THR A 129 -15.45 4.54 -11.39
CA THR A 129 -14.87 3.57 -12.33
C THR A 129 -13.52 3.08 -11.82
N MET A 130 -12.64 3.99 -11.39
CA MET A 130 -11.34 3.64 -10.81
C MET A 130 -11.47 2.76 -9.56
N ARG A 131 -12.40 3.08 -8.64
CA ARG A 131 -12.72 2.24 -7.48
C ARG A 131 -13.15 0.82 -7.90
N THR A 132 -13.97 0.73 -8.94
CA THR A 132 -14.47 -0.55 -9.46
C THR A 132 -13.35 -1.36 -10.14
N TRP A 133 -12.49 -0.69 -10.91
CA TRP A 133 -11.29 -1.29 -11.52
C TRP A 133 -10.40 -1.93 -10.45
N LEU A 134 -9.98 -1.14 -9.46
CA LEU A 134 -9.11 -1.62 -8.39
C LEU A 134 -9.75 -2.77 -7.61
N ARG A 135 -11.03 -2.67 -7.25
CA ARG A 135 -11.75 -3.74 -6.55
C ARG A 135 -11.77 -5.04 -7.36
N ARG A 136 -12.09 -4.98 -8.67
CA ARG A 136 -12.15 -6.16 -9.55
C ARG A 136 -10.76 -6.76 -9.77
N SER A 137 -9.74 -5.92 -9.95
CA SER A 137 -8.35 -6.38 -10.08
C SER A 137 -7.89 -7.11 -8.83
N LEU A 138 -8.16 -6.59 -7.63
CA LEU A 138 -7.82 -7.26 -6.38
C LEU A 138 -8.54 -8.61 -6.21
N LEU A 139 -9.79 -8.73 -6.64
CA LEU A 139 -10.51 -10.00 -6.60
C LEU A 139 -9.86 -11.02 -7.53
N LYS A 140 -9.50 -10.62 -8.76
CA LYS A 140 -8.81 -11.49 -9.72
C LYS A 140 -7.43 -11.92 -9.24
N LEU A 141 -6.67 -11.01 -8.62
CA LEU A 141 -5.38 -11.34 -8.00
C LEU A 141 -5.55 -12.35 -6.87
N ARG A 142 -6.59 -12.18 -6.04
CA ARG A 142 -6.91 -13.14 -4.97
C ARG A 142 -7.21 -14.52 -5.54
N GLU A 143 -8.07 -14.61 -6.54
CA GLU A 143 -8.41 -15.88 -7.22
C GLU A 143 -7.18 -16.56 -7.84
N CYS A 144 -6.28 -15.78 -8.44
CA CYS A 144 -5.01 -16.29 -8.98
C CYS A 144 -4.08 -16.82 -7.88
N MET A 145 -3.99 -16.12 -6.74
CA MET A 145 -3.15 -16.52 -5.60
C MET A 145 -3.71 -17.72 -4.81
N GLU A 146 -5.02 -17.95 -4.88
CA GLU A 146 -5.70 -19.12 -4.28
C GLU A 146 -5.66 -20.36 -5.20
N ARG A 147 -5.21 -20.21 -6.44
CA ARG A 147 -4.94 -21.31 -7.39
C ARG A 147 -3.58 -21.96 -7.09
#